data_AF-A0A9W6HFA2-F1
#
_entry.id   AF-A0A9W6HFA2-F1
#
_cell.length_a   1.000
_cell.length_b   1.000
_cell.length_c   1.000
_cell.angle_alpha   90.00
_cell.angle_beta   90.00
_cell.angle_gamma   90.00
#
_symmetry.space_group_name_H-M   'P 1'
#
loop_
_entity.id
_entity.type
_entity.pdbx_description
1 polymer ?
#
loop_
_entity_poly.entity_id
_entity_poly.type
_entity_poly.pdbx_seq_one_letter_code
_entity_poly.pdbx_strand_id
1 'polypeptide(L)'
;MVPPPVPNDLSSGSTERQVTAGAVTASLNYWSDLSMDRWSASALKPVSLSLVTTVSPDDGQRVYLQKATMIAVPGNAEGDLGPLEPSADQSATNPGYLVLSPYSYSQTFYVGEVPPDATFVTLRFTYDFLVQTTPTSSEYAKQTASDSLTVAIAAQEPAG
;
A
#
# COMPACT_ATOMS: atom_id res chain seq x y z
N MET A 1 1.65 29.93 -16.95
CA MET A 1 2.03 28.52 -17.19
C MET A 1 1.05 27.66 -16.42
N VAL A 2 0.58 26.55 -16.97
CA VAL A 2 -0.29 25.61 -16.24
C VAL A 2 0.62 24.74 -15.36
N PRO A 3 0.31 24.54 -14.06
CA PRO A 3 1.06 23.61 -13.22
C PRO A 3 1.12 22.22 -13.89
N PRO A 4 2.23 21.47 -13.77
CA PRO A 4 2.27 20.10 -14.25
C PRO A 4 1.15 19.29 -13.56
N PRO A 5 0.50 18.35 -14.27
CA PRO A 5 -0.54 17.54 -13.67
C PRO A 5 0.03 16.74 -12.49
N VAL A 6 -0.71 16.70 -11.39
CA VAL A 6 -0.38 15.91 -10.21
C VAL A 6 -0.39 14.42 -10.61
N PRO A 7 0.68 13.65 -10.32
CA PRO A 7 0.68 12.21 -10.54
C PRO A 7 -0.48 11.55 -9.79
N ASN A 8 -1.22 10.67 -10.46
CA ASN A 8 -2.30 9.91 -9.84
C ASN A 8 -2.24 8.45 -10.28
N ASP A 9 -1.62 7.62 -9.45
CA ASP A 9 -1.47 6.19 -9.70
C ASP A 9 -2.82 5.46 -9.74
N LEU A 10 -3.88 6.00 -9.12
CA LEU A 10 -5.22 5.41 -9.12
C LEU A 10 -6.16 6.05 -10.15
N SER A 11 -5.66 6.81 -11.13
CA SER A 11 -6.51 7.51 -12.10
C SER A 11 -7.41 6.59 -12.92
N SER A 12 -6.97 5.34 -13.16
CA SER A 12 -7.75 4.29 -13.85
C SER A 12 -8.62 3.44 -12.91
N GLY A 13 -8.72 3.82 -11.63
CA GLY A 13 -9.42 3.08 -10.57
C GLY A 13 -8.55 2.04 -9.85
N SER A 14 -7.54 1.49 -10.53
CA SER A 14 -6.56 0.57 -9.94
C SER A 14 -5.18 0.70 -10.58
N THR A 15 -4.15 0.23 -9.87
CA THR A 15 -2.79 0.06 -10.37
C THR A 15 -2.18 -1.24 -9.85
N GLU A 16 -1.44 -1.91 -10.73
CA GLU A 16 -0.64 -3.06 -10.38
C GLU A 16 0.82 -2.65 -10.16
N ARG A 17 1.47 -3.30 -9.19
CA ARG A 17 2.86 -3.07 -8.80
C ARG A 17 3.53 -4.40 -8.49
N GLN A 18 4.85 -4.40 -8.55
CA GLN A 18 5.65 -5.55 -8.15
C GLN A 18 6.83 -5.05 -7.34
N VAL A 19 7.06 -5.68 -6.19
CA VAL A 19 8.21 -5.40 -5.33
C VAL A 19 8.95 -6.69 -5.00
N THR A 20 10.27 -6.60 -4.86
CA THR A 20 11.12 -7.75 -4.55
C THR A 20 11.94 -7.45 -3.31
N ALA A 21 11.96 -8.39 -2.37
CA ALA A 21 12.78 -8.36 -1.18
C ALA A 21 13.44 -9.73 -1.00
N GLY A 22 14.75 -9.80 -1.25
CA GLY A 22 15.51 -11.04 -1.26
C GLY A 22 14.89 -12.10 -2.17
N ALA A 23 14.50 -13.24 -1.60
CA ALA A 23 13.89 -14.36 -2.30
C ALA A 23 12.40 -14.17 -2.64
N VAL A 24 11.72 -13.17 -2.05
CA VAL A 24 10.29 -12.95 -2.24
C VAL A 24 10.04 -11.88 -3.29
N THR A 25 9.15 -12.19 -4.23
CA THR A 25 8.53 -11.21 -5.12
C THR A 25 7.05 -11.12 -4.77
N ALA A 26 6.57 -9.92 -4.47
CA ALA A 26 5.18 -9.64 -4.19
C ALA A 26 4.55 -8.91 -5.38
N SER A 27 3.48 -9.48 -5.91
CA SER A 27 2.57 -8.84 -6.86
C SER A 27 1.45 -8.16 -6.08
N LEU A 28 1.28 -6.87 -6.35
CA LEU A 28 0.41 -5.97 -5.62
C LEU A 28 -0.62 -5.40 -6.60
N ASN A 29 -1.89 -5.34 -6.17
CA ASN A 29 -2.92 -4.59 -6.86
C ASN A 29 -3.58 -3.64 -5.87
N TYR A 30 -3.53 -2.35 -6.17
CA TYR A 30 -4.13 -1.29 -5.36
C TYR A 30 -5.32 -0.69 -6.10
N TRP A 31 -6.40 -0.42 -5.37
CA TRP A 31 -7.57 0.26 -5.92
C TRP A 31 -8.29 1.10 -4.86
N SER A 32 -9.20 1.95 -5.32
CA SER A 32 -10.12 2.68 -4.46
C SER A 32 -11.53 2.54 -5.02
N ASP A 33 -12.47 2.11 -4.19
CA ASP A 33 -13.90 2.10 -4.54
C ASP A 33 -14.51 3.51 -4.48
N LEU A 34 -13.83 4.46 -3.81
CA LEU A 34 -14.17 5.88 -3.89
C LEU A 34 -13.61 6.46 -5.19
N SER A 35 -14.47 7.06 -6.00
CA SER A 35 -14.08 7.68 -7.26
C SER A 35 -13.12 8.85 -7.04
N MET A 36 -12.17 9.05 -7.96
CA MET A 36 -11.08 10.02 -7.78
C MET A 36 -11.57 11.48 -7.68
N ASP A 37 -12.71 11.82 -8.25
CA ASP A 37 -13.38 13.12 -8.09
C ASP A 37 -13.90 13.35 -6.66
N ARG A 38 -14.06 12.29 -5.87
CA ARG A 38 -14.52 12.33 -4.48
C ARG A 38 -13.38 12.17 -3.47
N TRP A 39 -12.13 12.04 -3.93
CA TRP A 39 -10.95 12.07 -3.08
C TRP A 39 -10.65 13.50 -2.60
N SER A 40 -11.56 14.10 -1.83
CA SER A 40 -11.39 15.45 -1.30
C SER A 40 -10.59 15.48 0.02
N ALA A 41 -10.22 16.69 0.45
CA ALA A 41 -9.47 16.90 1.68
C ALA A 41 -10.19 16.31 2.91
N SER A 42 -11.51 16.49 3.00
CA SER A 42 -12.35 16.04 4.12
C SER A 42 -12.91 14.62 3.96
N ALA A 43 -12.70 13.97 2.82
CA ALA A 43 -13.25 12.62 2.60
C ALA A 43 -12.45 11.57 3.38
N LEU A 44 -13.12 10.53 3.88
CA LEU A 44 -12.45 9.30 4.28
C LEU A 44 -12.17 8.47 3.02
N LYS A 45 -10.90 8.33 2.65
CA LYS A 45 -10.47 7.78 1.35
C LYS A 45 -10.03 6.32 1.51
N PRO A 46 -10.79 5.32 1.02
CA PRO A 46 -10.41 3.92 1.10
C PRO A 46 -9.34 3.56 0.06
N VAL A 47 -8.34 2.79 0.48
CA VAL A 47 -7.31 2.21 -0.39
C VAL A 47 -7.27 0.72 -0.12
N SER A 48 -7.80 -0.03 -1.05
CA SER A 48 -7.82 -1.48 -1.01
C SER A 48 -6.58 -2.04 -1.71
N LEU A 49 -6.08 -3.15 -1.18
CA LEU A 49 -4.89 -3.85 -1.64
C LEU A 49 -5.19 -5.35 -1.73
N SER A 50 -4.66 -5.97 -2.77
CA SER A 50 -4.47 -7.42 -2.88
C SER A 50 -2.99 -7.71 -3.09
N LEU A 51 -2.47 -8.69 -2.35
CA LEU A 51 -1.07 -9.08 -2.34
C LEU A 51 -0.95 -10.60 -2.47
N VAL A 52 -0.18 -11.04 -3.45
CA VAL A 52 0.26 -12.44 -3.59
C VAL A 52 1.76 -12.47 -3.80
N THR A 53 2.42 -13.50 -3.30
CA THR A 53 3.87 -13.66 -3.42
C THR A 53 4.24 -14.89 -4.22
N THR A 54 5.42 -14.84 -4.79
CA THR A 54 6.23 -15.97 -5.24
C THR A 54 7.56 -15.97 -4.49
N VAL A 55 8.24 -17.12 -4.48
CA VAL A 55 9.55 -17.28 -3.84
C VAL A 55 10.54 -17.91 -4.83
N SER A 56 11.79 -17.46 -4.81
CA SER A 56 12.86 -17.99 -5.66
C SER A 56 14.16 -18.22 -4.86
N PRO A 57 14.77 -19.43 -4.93
CA PRO A 57 14.24 -20.64 -5.56
C PRO A 57 12.91 -21.08 -4.94
N ASP A 58 12.12 -21.89 -5.65
CA ASP A 58 10.89 -22.48 -5.10
C ASP A 58 11.18 -23.93 -4.70
N ASP A 59 11.81 -24.09 -3.54
CA ASP A 59 12.15 -25.40 -2.99
C ASP A 59 11.01 -25.99 -2.12
N GLY A 60 9.86 -25.31 -2.06
CA GLY A 60 8.73 -25.67 -1.19
C GLY A 60 8.68 -24.93 0.14
N GLN A 61 9.48 -23.87 0.32
CA GLN A 61 9.32 -22.94 1.44
C GLN A 61 8.02 -22.14 1.34
N ARG A 62 7.41 -21.85 2.49
CA ARG A 62 6.25 -20.96 2.59
C ARG A 62 6.68 -19.52 2.86
N VAL A 63 5.83 -18.59 2.40
CA VAL A 63 5.98 -17.16 2.62
C VAL A 63 4.76 -16.66 3.40
N TYR A 64 5.03 -15.97 4.50
CA TYR A 64 4.02 -15.43 5.39
C TYR A 64 4.13 -13.92 5.48
N LEU A 65 3.01 -13.21 5.45
CA LEU A 65 2.93 -11.79 5.78
C LEU A 65 2.73 -11.65 7.29
N GLN A 66 3.69 -11.00 7.96
CA GLN A 66 3.60 -10.71 9.38
C GLN A 66 2.89 -9.38 9.64
N LYS A 67 3.18 -8.37 8.82
CA LYS A 67 2.63 -7.02 8.98
C LYS A 67 2.59 -6.27 7.65
N ALA A 68 1.47 -5.60 7.40
CA ALA A 68 1.35 -4.57 6.38
C ALA A 68 1.15 -3.22 7.07
N THR A 69 1.81 -2.17 6.62
CA THR A 69 1.69 -0.81 7.16
C THR A 69 1.53 0.19 6.02
N MET A 70 0.62 1.14 6.19
CA MET A 70 0.44 2.29 5.31
C MET A 70 0.68 3.57 6.11
N ILE A 71 1.50 4.47 5.57
CA ILE A 71 1.62 5.86 6.03
C ILE A 71 1.18 6.77 4.90
N ALA A 72 0.25 7.68 5.18
CA ALA A 72 -0.17 8.70 4.25
C ALA A 72 0.58 10.01 4.52
N VAL A 73 1.16 10.61 3.48
CA VAL A 73 1.87 11.89 3.56
C VAL A 73 1.20 12.86 2.58
N PRO A 74 0.32 13.75 3.06
CA PRO A 74 -0.27 14.79 2.23
C PRO A 74 0.82 15.76 1.75
N GLY A 75 0.63 16.32 0.56
CA GLY A 75 1.58 17.27 -0.01
C GLY A 75 0.93 18.22 -1.00
N ASN A 76 1.67 19.28 -1.30
CA ASN A 76 1.33 20.27 -2.31
C ASN A 76 2.58 20.72 -3.08
N ALA A 77 2.47 21.79 -3.86
CA ALA A 77 3.58 22.30 -4.66
C ALA A 77 4.76 22.83 -3.81
N GLU A 78 4.54 23.13 -2.53
CA GLU A 78 5.56 23.63 -1.59
C GLU A 78 6.28 22.49 -0.87
N GLY A 79 5.66 21.31 -0.77
CA GLY A 79 6.26 20.09 -0.24
C GLY A 79 5.30 19.21 0.56
N ASP A 80 5.89 18.34 1.39
CA ASP A 80 5.16 17.47 2.32
C ASP A 80 4.54 18.29 3.46
N LEU A 81 3.27 18.02 3.79
CA LEU A 81 2.51 18.69 4.85
C LEU A 81 2.53 17.93 6.19
N GLY A 82 3.41 16.93 6.29
CA GLY A 82 3.58 16.08 7.47
C GLY A 82 2.77 14.78 7.37
N PRO A 83 3.31 13.64 7.86
CA PRO A 83 2.64 12.36 7.78
C PRO A 83 1.42 12.28 8.70
N LEU A 84 0.39 11.57 8.25
CA LEU A 84 -0.70 11.10 9.12
C LEU A 84 -0.22 9.92 9.98
N GLU A 85 -1.02 9.59 11.00
CA GLU A 85 -0.77 8.41 11.83
C GLU A 85 -0.74 7.13 10.98
N PRO A 86 0.25 6.24 11.19
CA PRO A 86 0.34 4.98 10.45
C PRO A 86 -0.86 4.08 10.73
N SER A 87 -1.37 3.44 9.69
CA SER A 87 -2.31 2.33 9.82
C SER A 87 -1.58 1.02 9.55
N ALA A 88 -1.78 0.01 10.40
CA ALA A 88 -1.14 -1.28 10.24
C ALA A 88 -2.11 -2.42 10.50
N ASP A 89 -1.96 -3.48 9.71
CA ASP A 89 -2.52 -4.79 9.99
C ASP A 89 -1.37 -5.72 10.35
N GLN A 90 -1.43 -6.26 11.55
CA GLN A 90 -0.43 -7.19 12.08
C GLN A 90 -1.10 -8.53 12.31
N SER A 91 -0.47 -9.60 11.80
CA SER A 91 -1.04 -10.93 11.91
C SER A 91 -1.22 -11.36 13.37
N ALA A 92 -2.43 -11.84 13.68
CA ALA A 92 -2.72 -12.49 14.96
C ALA A 92 -2.27 -13.97 14.99
N THR A 93 -1.81 -14.49 13.85
CA THR A 93 -1.36 -15.88 13.68
C THR A 93 0.15 -15.94 13.63
N ASN A 94 0.73 -16.96 14.29
CA ASN A 94 2.16 -17.27 14.17
C ASN A 94 2.35 -18.32 13.06
N PRO A 95 3.23 -18.14 12.06
CA PRO A 95 4.18 -17.02 11.86
C PRO A 95 3.60 -15.79 11.16
N GLY A 96 2.45 -15.92 10.50
CA GLY A 96 1.77 -14.83 9.81
C GLY A 96 0.65 -15.36 8.92
N TYR A 97 0.11 -14.52 8.05
CA TYR A 97 -0.84 -14.93 7.01
C TYR A 97 -0.10 -15.57 5.84
N LEU A 98 -0.52 -16.75 5.37
CA LEU A 98 0.08 -17.38 4.19
C LEU A 98 -0.27 -16.55 2.94
N VAL A 99 0.75 -16.05 2.24
CA VAL A 99 0.59 -15.19 1.05
C VAL A 99 1.30 -15.72 -0.18
N LEU A 100 1.70 -17.00 -0.15
CA LEU A 100 2.26 -17.70 -1.31
C LEU A 100 1.12 -18.20 -2.21
N SER A 101 1.23 -17.96 -3.51
CA SER A 101 0.23 -18.41 -4.50
C SER A 101 -0.19 -19.88 -4.28
N PRO A 102 -1.50 -20.20 -4.31
CA PRO A 102 -2.62 -19.36 -4.73
C PRO A 102 -3.23 -18.49 -3.62
N TYR A 103 -2.66 -18.49 -2.42
CA TYR A 103 -3.20 -17.71 -1.30
C TYR A 103 -2.75 -16.25 -1.39
N SER A 104 -3.69 -15.34 -1.16
CA SER A 104 -3.46 -13.90 -1.20
C SER A 104 -3.94 -13.24 0.09
N TYR A 105 -3.34 -12.09 0.37
CA TYR A 105 -3.76 -11.16 1.40
C TYR A 105 -4.58 -10.03 0.77
N SER A 106 -5.66 -9.62 1.43
CA SER A 106 -6.48 -8.48 1.01
C SER A 106 -6.82 -7.61 2.21
N GLN A 107 -6.69 -6.29 2.07
CA GLN A 107 -6.97 -5.33 3.13
C GLN A 107 -7.37 -3.97 2.56
N THR A 108 -8.24 -3.25 3.27
CA THR A 108 -8.52 -1.84 3.01
C THR A 108 -7.91 -0.98 4.10
N PHE A 109 -7.06 -0.04 3.71
CA PHE A 109 -6.56 1.03 4.58
C PHE A 109 -7.38 2.29 4.32
N TYR A 110 -7.54 3.13 5.33
CA TYR A 110 -8.25 4.40 5.19
C TYR A 110 -7.29 5.56 5.39
N VAL A 111 -7.27 6.47 4.42
CA VAL A 111 -6.61 7.76 4.54
C VAL A 111 -7.64 8.74 5.10
N GLY A 112 -7.33 9.30 6.26
CA GLY A 112 -8.18 10.27 6.94
C GLY A 112 -8.23 11.63 6.22
N GLU A 113 -8.76 12.62 6.94
CA GLU A 113 -8.73 14.00 6.49
C GLU A 113 -7.28 14.48 6.31
N VAL A 114 -7.08 15.32 5.29
CA VAL A 114 -5.79 15.96 5.00
C VAL A 114 -5.95 17.48 5.05
N PRO A 115 -4.86 18.25 5.22
CA PRO A 115 -4.93 19.71 5.17
C PRO A 115 -5.65 20.22 3.90
N PRO A 116 -6.42 21.31 3.98
CA PRO A 116 -7.25 21.79 2.88
C PRO A 116 -6.44 22.28 1.66
N ASP A 117 -5.17 22.60 1.86
CA ASP A 117 -4.20 22.99 0.84
C ASP A 117 -3.44 21.79 0.24
N ALA A 118 -3.70 20.56 0.71
CA ALA A 118 -3.14 19.35 0.12
C ALA A 118 -3.73 19.12 -1.29
N THR A 119 -2.84 18.90 -2.26
CA THR A 119 -3.21 18.63 -3.66
C THR A 119 -2.99 17.17 -4.04
N PHE A 120 -2.22 16.43 -3.24
CA PHE A 120 -1.99 15.00 -3.37
C PHE A 120 -1.72 14.38 -2.00
N VAL A 121 -1.74 13.05 -1.98
CA VAL A 121 -1.22 12.24 -0.89
C VAL A 121 -0.28 11.18 -1.44
N THR A 122 0.89 11.05 -0.82
CA THR A 122 1.81 9.94 -1.04
C THR A 122 1.54 8.85 -0.02
N LEU A 123 1.13 7.68 -0.48
CA LEU A 123 0.86 6.50 0.32
C LEU A 123 2.09 5.61 0.30
N ARG A 124 2.72 5.42 1.46
CA ARG A 124 3.91 4.59 1.63
C ARG A 124 3.51 3.29 2.29
N PHE A 125 3.66 2.19 1.57
CA PHE A 125 3.39 0.85 2.06
C PHE A 125 4.68 0.14 2.49
N THR A 126 4.61 -0.63 3.56
CA THR A 126 5.67 -1.55 3.98
C THR A 126 5.07 -2.91 4.31
N TYR A 127 5.72 -3.96 3.80
CA TYR A 127 5.32 -5.35 3.94
C TYR A 127 6.46 -6.12 4.59
N ASP A 128 6.20 -6.65 5.79
CA ASP A 128 7.12 -7.52 6.51
C ASP A 128 6.74 -8.97 6.27
N PHE A 129 7.56 -9.68 5.50
CA PHE A 129 7.42 -11.09 5.22
C PHE A 129 8.34 -11.94 6.09
N LEU A 130 7.89 -13.16 6.39
CA LEU A 130 8.68 -14.25 6.93
C LEU A 130 8.72 -15.40 5.94
N VAL A 131 9.91 -15.81 5.54
CA VAL A 131 10.14 -16.95 4.64
C VAL A 131 10.75 -18.10 5.41
N GLN A 132 10.20 -19.30 5.28
CA GLN A 132 10.84 -20.48 5.86
C GLN A 132 12.24 -20.67 5.28
N THR A 133 13.24 -20.91 6.13
CA THR A 133 14.64 -21.08 5.68
C THR A 133 14.84 -22.36 4.87
N THR A 134 14.03 -23.39 5.14
CA THR A 134 13.92 -24.63 4.37
C THR A 134 12.47 -25.13 4.42
N PRO A 135 12.05 -26.03 3.51
CA PRO A 135 10.70 -26.60 3.55
C PRO A 135 10.40 -27.24 4.90
N THR A 136 9.21 -26.95 5.45
CA THR A 136 8.74 -27.42 6.77
C THR A 136 9.46 -26.86 8.00
N SER A 137 10.47 -26.00 7.82
CA SER A 137 11.21 -25.35 8.92
C SER A 137 10.33 -24.47 9.80
N SER A 138 10.67 -24.43 11.10
CA SER A 138 10.15 -23.43 12.05
C SER A 138 11.07 -22.21 12.20
N GLU A 139 12.14 -22.14 11.41
CA GLU A 139 13.03 -20.98 11.33
C GLU A 139 12.67 -20.12 10.12
N TYR A 140 12.69 -18.81 10.31
CA TYR A 140 12.22 -17.85 9.32
C TYR A 140 13.24 -16.73 9.08
N ALA A 141 13.42 -16.37 7.81
CA ALA A 141 14.13 -15.16 7.41
C ALA A 141 13.13 -14.02 7.22
N LYS A 142 13.40 -12.87 7.85
CA LYS A 142 12.61 -11.65 7.62
C LYS A 142 13.02 -10.99 6.31
N GLN A 143 12.03 -10.63 5.49
CA GLN A 143 12.23 -9.85 4.27
C GLN A 143 11.23 -8.70 4.25
N THR A 144 11.71 -7.48 4.06
CA THR A 144 10.87 -6.28 4.04
C THR A 144 10.86 -5.69 2.64
N ALA A 145 9.67 -5.46 2.11
CA ALA A 145 9.45 -4.72 0.87
C ALA A 145 8.68 -3.44 1.15
N SER A 146 8.88 -2.42 0.32
CA SER A 146 8.14 -1.17 0.40
C SER A 146 7.72 -0.74 -0.99
N ASP A 147 6.57 -0.06 -1.07
CA ASP A 147 6.05 0.57 -2.29
C ASP A 147 5.50 1.96 -1.97
N SER A 148 5.34 2.80 -2.99
CA SER A 148 4.76 4.13 -2.85
C SER A 148 3.80 4.45 -3.99
N LEU A 149 2.64 5.00 -3.63
CA LEU A 149 1.66 5.54 -4.57
C LEU A 149 1.51 7.04 -4.34
N THR A 150 1.26 7.80 -5.40
CA THR A 150 0.79 9.18 -5.31
C THR A 150 -0.62 9.25 -5.86
N VAL A 151 -1.55 9.79 -5.08
CA VAL A 151 -2.95 9.95 -5.45
C VAL A 151 -3.33 11.42 -5.33
N ALA A 152 -3.94 11.96 -6.37
CA ALA A 152 -4.39 13.35 -6.38
C ALA A 152 -5.56 13.56 -5.40
N ILE A 153 -5.59 14.73 -4.76
CA ILE A 153 -6.74 15.19 -3.99
C ILE A 153 -7.58 16.08 -4.90
N ALA A 154 -8.86 15.74 -5.04
CA ALA A 154 -9.81 16.51 -5.82
C ALA A 154 -10.03 17.87 -5.18
N ALA A 155 -9.93 18.93 -5.98
CA ALA A 155 -10.31 20.27 -5.56
C ALA A 155 -11.81 20.28 -5.23
N GLN A 156 -12.15 20.81 -4.06
CA GLN A 156 -13.54 21.04 -3.70
C GLN A 156 -14.05 22.24 -4.52
N GLU A 157 -15.07 22.04 -5.35
CA GLU A 157 -15.76 23.19 -5.95
C GLU A 157 -16.30 24.07 -4.81
N PRO A 158 -16.07 25.40 -4.82
CA PRO A 158 -16.66 26.26 -3.82
C PRO A 158 -18.18 26.13 -3.90
N ALA A 159 -18.83 25.94 -2.76
CA ALA A 159 -20.29 26.03 -2.68
C ALA A 159 -20.71 27.42 -3.19
N GLY A 160 -21.42 27.44 -4.33
CA GLY A 160 -21.96 28.66 -4.94
C GLY A 160 -23.04 29.33 -4.10
#